data_AF-A0A7V1LSR5-F1
#
_entry.id   AF-A0A7V1LSR5-F1
#
_cell.length_a   1.000
_cell.length_b   1.000
_cell.length_c   1.000
_cell.angle_alpha   90.00
_cell.angle_beta   90.00
_cell.angle_gamma   90.00
#
_symmetry.space_group_name_H-M   'P 1'
#
loop_
_entity.id
_entity.type
_entity.pdbx_description
1 polymer ?
#
loop_
_entity_poly.entity_id
_entity_poly.type
_entity_poly.pdbx_seq_one_letter_code
_entity_poly.pdbx_strand_id
1 'polypeptide(L)'
;IITLPNYATERLEEVVRTCENHTTRIKIIPDYFKFVSSKYSITVFDRFPIISVREDRLNELHFRILKRAFDTTFSFFLFAFIFSWLWPLIALIIKITSPGPIFYIQERWGRDNKKIRTYKFRSMLACCCEVDEKGKYKQASKDDPRITKIGKILRKTNLDELPQFWNVLKGQMSIVGPRPHPTPLNLESKDKVHLYMLRHLVKPGITGWAQINGLRGETKDISKMQKRIDYDIWYIENWTFMLDLQIIIMTIWKMLKGDPNAY
;
A
#
# COMPACT_ATOMS: atom_id res chain seq x y z
N ILE A 1 -4.35 -12.25 38.43
CA ILE A 1 -4.74 -11.83 37.05
C ILE A 1 -6.05 -12.55 36.74
N ILE A 2 -7.08 -11.84 36.29
CA ILE A 2 -8.43 -12.39 36.02
C ILE A 2 -8.67 -12.40 34.51
N THR A 3 -9.15 -13.52 33.98
CA THR A 3 -9.40 -13.76 32.53
C THR A 3 -10.79 -14.37 32.31
N LEU A 4 -11.82 -13.77 32.90
CA LEU A 4 -13.19 -14.25 32.74
C LEU A 4 -13.79 -13.77 31.41
N PRO A 5 -14.64 -14.58 30.76
CA PRO A 5 -15.34 -14.17 29.54
C PRO A 5 -16.31 -13.02 29.84
N ASN A 6 -16.55 -12.16 28.84
CA ASN A 6 -17.33 -10.94 29.03
C ASN A 6 -18.78 -11.16 29.49
N TYR A 7 -19.34 -12.36 29.29
CA TYR A 7 -20.70 -12.71 29.74
C TYR A 7 -20.78 -13.06 31.23
N ALA A 8 -19.65 -13.25 31.92
CA ALA A 8 -19.60 -13.63 33.33
C ALA A 8 -19.40 -12.40 34.24
N THR A 9 -20.19 -11.35 34.05
CA THR A 9 -20.07 -10.07 34.76
C THR A 9 -20.25 -10.22 36.27
N GLU A 10 -21.27 -10.94 36.71
CA GLU A 10 -21.55 -11.18 38.14
C GLU A 10 -20.37 -11.87 38.84
N ARG A 11 -19.78 -12.88 38.18
CA ARG A 11 -18.64 -13.62 38.70
C ARG A 11 -17.37 -12.77 38.73
N LEU A 12 -17.21 -11.85 37.77
CA LEU A 12 -16.11 -10.89 37.78
C LEU A 12 -16.23 -9.93 38.97
N GLU A 13 -17.43 -9.42 39.25
CA GLU A 13 -17.67 -8.55 40.41
C GLU A 13 -17.40 -9.27 41.74
N GLU A 14 -17.84 -10.52 41.87
CA GLU A 14 -17.60 -11.35 43.06
C GLU A 14 -16.09 -11.53 43.31
N VAL A 15 -15.34 -11.95 42.28
CA VAL A 15 -13.90 -12.15 42.39
C VAL A 15 -13.18 -10.85 42.71
N VAL A 16 -13.57 -9.73 42.10
CA VAL A 16 -13.00 -8.41 42.39
C VAL A 16 -13.22 -8.03 43.85
N ARG A 17 -14.45 -8.16 44.37
CA ARG A 17 -14.77 -7.87 45.77
C ARG A 17 -13.98 -8.74 46.74
N THR A 18 -13.88 -10.05 46.48
CA THR A 18 -13.07 -10.96 47.31
C THR A 18 -11.61 -10.54 47.32
N CYS A 19 -11.05 -10.22 46.16
CA CYS A 19 -9.66 -9.78 46.04
C CYS A 19 -9.39 -8.44 46.76
N GLU A 20 -10.32 -7.49 46.70
CA GLU A 20 -10.27 -6.21 47.41
C GLU A 20 -10.28 -6.41 48.93
N ASN A 21 -11.16 -7.27 49.44
CA ASN A 21 -11.23 -7.61 50.88
C ASN A 21 -9.92 -8.21 51.42
N HIS A 22 -9.15 -8.90 50.57
CA HIS A 22 -7.85 -9.45 50.92
C HIS A 22 -6.67 -8.54 50.57
N THR A 23 -6.91 -7.26 50.23
CA THR A 23 -5.87 -6.26 49.88
C THR A 23 -4.92 -6.73 48.76
N THR A 24 -5.43 -7.56 47.85
CA THR A 24 -4.63 -8.12 46.75
C THR A 24 -4.64 -7.21 45.52
N ARG A 25 -3.52 -7.14 44.79
CA ARG A 25 -3.42 -6.36 43.55
C ARG A 25 -4.13 -7.09 42.40
N ILE A 26 -5.15 -6.46 41.83
CA ILE A 26 -5.96 -7.03 40.75
C ILE A 26 -5.46 -6.54 39.39
N LYS A 27 -5.45 -7.44 38.40
CA LYS A 27 -5.20 -7.14 36.98
C LYS A 27 -6.18 -7.95 36.14
N ILE A 28 -6.88 -7.31 35.20
CA ILE A 28 -7.90 -7.94 34.35
C ILE A 28 -7.41 -7.97 32.91
N ILE A 29 -7.60 -9.10 32.22
CA ILE A 29 -7.41 -9.22 30.77
C ILE A 29 -8.80 -9.39 30.14
N PRO A 30 -9.34 -8.36 29.46
CA PRO A 30 -10.63 -8.45 28.80
C PRO A 30 -10.64 -9.47 27.65
N ASP A 31 -11.79 -10.13 27.42
CA ASP A 31 -11.99 -11.10 26.34
C ASP A 31 -12.11 -10.43 24.94
N TYR A 32 -11.92 -9.11 24.84
CA TYR A 32 -11.91 -8.39 23.57
C TYR A 32 -10.60 -8.56 22.78
N PHE A 33 -9.51 -9.02 23.41
CA PHE A 33 -8.20 -9.18 22.75
C PHE A 33 -8.19 -10.17 21.57
N LYS A 34 -9.19 -11.06 21.48
CA LYS A 34 -9.36 -11.96 20.32
C LYS A 34 -9.64 -11.24 18.99
N PHE A 35 -10.17 -10.02 19.06
CA PHE A 35 -10.49 -9.22 17.87
C PHE A 35 -9.36 -8.25 17.50
N VAL A 36 -8.33 -8.15 18.34
CA VAL A 36 -7.30 -7.13 18.28
C VAL A 36 -6.12 -7.63 17.44
N SER A 37 -5.53 -6.74 16.63
CA SER A 37 -4.34 -7.05 15.84
C SER A 37 -3.07 -7.15 16.72
N SER A 38 -1.95 -7.57 16.12
CA SER A 38 -0.67 -7.71 16.83
C SER A 38 -0.20 -6.39 17.47
N LYS A 39 -0.61 -5.25 16.92
CA LYS A 39 -0.36 -3.92 17.46
C LYS A 39 -1.65 -3.17 17.70
N TYR A 40 -1.93 -2.93 18.97
CA TYR A 40 -3.09 -2.19 19.44
C TYR A 40 -2.66 -1.12 20.41
N SER A 41 -3.47 -0.08 20.51
CA SER A 41 -3.29 0.98 21.49
C SER A 41 -4.51 1.06 22.40
N ILE A 42 -4.25 1.32 23.68
CA ILE A 42 -5.29 1.63 24.65
C ILE A 42 -5.14 3.11 24.97
N THR A 43 -6.14 3.89 24.59
CA THR A 43 -6.20 5.32 24.90
C THR A 43 -7.31 5.52 25.92
N VAL A 44 -7.04 6.29 26.97
CA VAL A 44 -8.08 6.63 27.96
C VAL A 44 -8.75 7.92 27.51
N PHE A 45 -10.07 7.86 27.31
CA PHE A 45 -10.90 9.04 27.10
C PHE A 45 -11.76 9.26 28.35
N ASP A 46 -11.42 10.29 29.13
CA ASP A 46 -11.95 10.54 30.47
C ASP A 46 -11.77 9.31 31.39
N ARG A 47 -12.82 8.52 31.61
CA ARG A 47 -12.79 7.31 32.46
C ARG A 47 -12.87 6.01 31.66
N PHE A 48 -12.98 6.09 30.34
CA PHE A 48 -13.22 4.94 29.48
C PHE A 48 -11.96 4.54 28.71
N PRO A 49 -11.46 3.31 28.88
CA PRO A 49 -10.39 2.80 28.03
C PRO A 49 -10.95 2.47 26.64
N ILE A 50 -10.46 3.18 25.62
CA ILE A 50 -10.73 2.90 24.21
C ILE A 50 -9.64 1.98 23.70
N ILE A 51 -10.01 0.78 23.29
CA ILE A 51 -9.11 -0.19 22.67
C ILE A 51 -9.19 -0.01 21.16
N SER A 52 -8.14 0.56 20.57
CA SER A 52 -7.99 0.61 19.12
C SER A 52 -7.55 -0.76 18.62
N VAL A 53 -8.44 -1.45 17.91
CA VAL A 53 -8.22 -2.80 17.34
C VAL A 53 -6.93 -2.90 16.53
N ARG A 54 -6.51 -1.79 15.91
CA ARG A 54 -5.26 -1.68 15.18
C ARG A 54 -4.66 -0.30 15.35
N GLU A 55 -3.37 -0.26 15.62
CA GLU A 55 -2.60 0.98 15.63
C GLU A 55 -2.13 1.31 14.21
N ASP A 56 -2.53 2.49 13.70
CA ASP A 56 -1.98 3.07 12.47
C ASP A 56 -1.19 4.32 12.82
N ARG A 57 0.13 4.19 12.91
CA ARG A 57 1.04 5.31 13.23
C ARG A 57 0.95 6.43 12.20
N LEU A 58 0.61 6.13 10.95
CA LEU A 58 0.41 7.16 9.91
C LEU A 58 -0.89 7.94 10.09
N ASN A 59 -1.75 7.51 11.00
CA ASN A 59 -2.90 8.30 11.42
C ASN A 59 -2.47 9.49 12.29
N GLU A 60 -1.36 9.40 13.04
CA GLU A 60 -0.88 10.49 13.88
C GLU A 60 -0.39 11.68 13.03
N LEU A 61 -0.78 12.89 13.44
CA LEU A 61 -0.58 14.09 12.63
C LEU A 61 0.90 14.38 12.37
N HIS A 62 1.76 14.28 13.39
CA HIS A 62 3.18 14.59 13.28
C HIS A 62 3.90 13.63 12.31
N PHE A 63 3.61 12.33 12.38
CA PHE A 63 4.16 11.35 11.43
C PHE A 63 3.65 11.57 10.01
N ARG A 64 2.38 11.91 9.85
CA ARG A 64 1.79 12.25 8.55
C ARG A 64 2.45 13.49 7.94
N ILE A 65 2.73 14.52 8.73
CA ILE A 65 3.43 15.73 8.30
C ILE A 65 4.87 15.39 7.90
N LEU A 66 5.60 14.64 8.73
CA LEU A 66 6.97 14.22 8.43
C LEU A 66 7.05 13.45 7.11
N LYS A 67 6.19 12.44 6.95
CA LYS A 67 6.11 11.64 5.71
C LYS A 67 5.75 12.52 4.51
N ARG A 68 4.79 13.44 4.67
CA ARG A 68 4.39 14.35 3.59
C ARG A 68 5.49 15.31 3.17
N ALA A 69 6.22 15.87 4.14
CA ALA A 69 7.34 16.77 3.87
C ALA A 69 8.43 16.02 3.10
N PHE A 70 8.81 14.83 3.58
CA PHE A 70 9.77 13.97 2.90
C PHE A 70 9.35 13.61 1.47
N ASP A 71 8.12 13.11 1.29
CA ASP A 71 7.57 12.75 -0.03
C ASP A 71 7.62 13.92 -1.03
N THR A 72 7.29 15.13 -0.56
CA THR A 72 7.23 16.33 -1.40
C THR A 72 8.63 16.80 -1.77
N THR A 73 9.54 16.90 -0.80
CA THR A 73 10.93 17.31 -1.00
C THR A 73 11.68 16.34 -1.91
N PHE A 74 11.56 15.04 -1.65
CA PHE A 74 12.20 14.03 -2.50
C PHE A 74 11.66 14.06 -3.93
N SER A 75 10.33 14.13 -4.08
CA SER A 75 9.73 14.23 -5.42
C SER A 75 10.19 15.50 -6.13
N PHE A 76 10.24 16.65 -5.44
CA PHE A 76 10.71 17.91 -6.02
C PHE A 76 12.15 17.79 -6.56
N PHE A 77 13.07 17.22 -5.79
CA PHE A 77 14.44 16.98 -6.27
C PHE A 77 14.49 16.00 -7.44
N LEU A 78 13.68 14.95 -7.42
CA LEU A 78 13.56 14.03 -8.54
C LEU A 78 13.11 14.74 -9.82
N PHE A 79 12.14 15.66 -9.70
CA PHE A 79 11.67 16.46 -10.82
C PHE A 79 12.76 17.39 -11.36
N ALA A 80 13.47 18.09 -10.47
CA ALA A 80 14.52 19.05 -10.85
C ALA A 80 15.71 18.35 -11.55
N PHE A 81 16.19 17.24 -11.01
CA PHE A 81 17.45 16.62 -11.46
C PHE A 81 17.27 15.50 -12.49
N ILE A 82 16.18 14.74 -12.42
CA ILE A 82 15.98 13.58 -13.30
C ILE A 82 14.93 13.91 -14.36
N PHE A 83 13.81 14.52 -13.98
CA PHE A 83 12.69 14.64 -14.91
C PHE A 83 12.92 15.75 -15.94
N SER A 84 13.75 16.74 -15.62
CA SER A 84 14.11 17.85 -16.51
C SER A 84 14.61 17.40 -17.88
N TRP A 85 15.38 16.31 -17.95
CA TRP A 85 15.92 15.79 -19.21
C TRP A 85 15.38 14.39 -19.58
N LEU A 86 15.15 13.51 -18.61
CA LEU A 86 14.76 12.12 -18.89
C LEU A 86 13.30 12.01 -19.36
N TRP A 87 12.42 12.85 -18.82
CA TRP A 87 11.00 12.79 -19.18
C TRP A 87 10.75 13.18 -20.64
N PRO A 88 11.27 14.31 -21.17
CA PRO A 88 11.15 14.64 -22.59
C PRO A 88 11.73 13.55 -23.50
N LEU A 89 12.88 12.97 -23.10
CA LEU A 89 13.52 11.89 -23.86
C LEU A 89 12.63 10.65 -23.97
N ILE A 90 12.09 10.16 -22.84
CA ILE A 90 11.17 9.01 -22.85
C ILE A 90 9.90 9.33 -23.65
N ALA A 91 9.34 10.53 -23.48
CA ALA A 91 8.16 10.97 -24.21
C ALA A 91 8.38 10.97 -25.73
N LEU A 92 9.53 11.46 -26.19
CA LEU A 92 9.93 11.45 -27.60
C LEU A 92 10.07 10.01 -28.13
N ILE A 93 10.77 9.14 -27.40
CA ILE A 93 10.95 7.74 -27.79
C ILE A 93 9.59 7.04 -27.93
N ILE A 94 8.66 7.25 -26.99
CA ILE A 94 7.32 6.66 -27.04
C ILE A 94 6.54 7.15 -28.26
N LYS A 95 6.63 8.44 -28.59
CA LYS A 95 5.96 9.06 -29.75
C LYS A 95 6.50 8.55 -31.09
N ILE A 96 7.81 8.35 -31.19
CA ILE A 96 8.44 7.83 -32.41
C ILE A 96 8.13 6.35 -32.60
N THR A 97 8.15 5.56 -31.51
CA THR A 97 8.00 4.10 -31.60
C THR A 97 6.56 3.60 -31.65
N SER A 98 5.58 4.43 -31.27
CA SER A 98 4.17 4.04 -31.27
C SER A 98 3.22 5.25 -31.45
N PRO A 99 2.19 5.17 -32.31
CA PRO A 99 1.21 6.26 -32.45
C PRO A 99 0.31 6.38 -31.21
N GLY A 100 -0.14 7.61 -30.90
CA GLY A 100 -1.09 7.90 -29.80
C GLY A 100 -0.51 8.71 -28.62
N PRO A 101 -1.17 8.70 -27.43
CA PRO A 101 -0.78 9.50 -26.27
C PRO A 101 0.46 8.96 -25.53
N ILE A 102 1.27 9.86 -24.97
CA ILE A 102 2.48 9.52 -24.20
C ILE A 102 2.12 8.86 -22.87
N PHE A 103 1.08 9.38 -22.22
CA PHE A 103 0.64 8.90 -20.91
C PHE A 103 -0.51 7.93 -21.03
N TYR A 104 -0.43 6.88 -20.22
CA TYR A 104 -1.53 6.02 -19.87
C TYR A 104 -2.05 6.44 -18.49
N ILE A 105 -3.36 6.68 -18.39
CA ILE A 105 -4.02 7.16 -17.16
C ILE A 105 -5.00 6.10 -16.70
N GLN A 106 -4.87 5.66 -15.45
CA GLN A 106 -5.75 4.64 -14.87
C GLN A 106 -6.36 5.12 -13.56
N GLU A 107 -7.63 4.81 -13.34
CA GLU A 107 -8.28 5.01 -12.04
C GLU A 107 -7.88 3.90 -11.07
N ARG A 108 -7.50 4.31 -9.85
CA ARG A 108 -7.15 3.43 -8.74
C ARG A 108 -7.75 3.94 -7.44
N TRP A 109 -7.76 3.12 -6.41
CA TRP A 109 -8.19 3.54 -5.07
C TRP A 109 -6.99 4.05 -4.27
N GLY A 110 -7.17 5.22 -3.68
CA GLY A 110 -6.25 5.88 -2.78
C GLY A 110 -6.62 5.70 -1.32
N ARG A 111 -6.17 6.63 -0.49
CA ARG A 111 -6.49 6.68 0.93
C ARG A 111 -8.01 6.87 1.13
N ASP A 112 -8.56 6.22 2.16
CA ASP A 112 -9.98 6.28 2.54
C ASP A 112 -10.91 5.89 1.37
N ASN A 113 -10.46 4.95 0.53
CA ASN A 113 -11.16 4.46 -0.66
C ASN A 113 -11.47 5.53 -1.72
N LYS A 114 -10.83 6.71 -1.65
CA LYS A 114 -11.01 7.77 -2.64
C LYS A 114 -10.37 7.40 -3.97
N LYS A 115 -11.11 7.53 -5.07
CA LYS A 115 -10.59 7.28 -6.41
C LYS A 115 -9.53 8.33 -6.79
N ILE A 116 -8.40 7.87 -7.31
CA ILE A 116 -7.29 8.69 -7.79
C ILE A 116 -6.92 8.28 -9.22
N ARG A 117 -6.46 9.25 -10.01
CA ARG A 117 -5.96 9.00 -11.37
C ARG A 117 -4.45 8.86 -11.32
N THR A 118 -3.94 7.67 -11.59
CA THR A 118 -2.49 7.41 -11.65
C THR A 118 -1.97 7.59 -13.07
N TYR A 119 -0.84 8.28 -13.21
CA TYR A 119 -0.18 8.52 -14.48
C TYR A 119 0.96 7.53 -14.70
N LYS A 120 1.07 6.98 -15.90
CA LYS A 120 2.19 6.14 -16.33
C LYS A 120 2.62 6.53 -17.74
N PHE A 121 3.86 6.23 -18.09
CA PHE A 121 4.23 6.20 -19.49
C PHE A 121 3.59 5.01 -20.17
N ARG A 122 3.18 5.21 -21.42
CA ARG A 122 2.60 4.14 -22.22
C ARG A 122 3.68 3.09 -22.54
N SER A 123 3.49 1.88 -22.02
CA SER A 123 4.32 0.70 -22.29
C SER A 123 3.62 -0.33 -23.18
N MET A 124 2.35 -0.11 -23.50
CA MET A 124 1.52 -1.01 -24.32
C MET A 124 0.92 -0.29 -25.52
N LEU A 125 0.60 -1.03 -26.59
CA LEU A 125 -0.03 -0.52 -27.79
C LEU A 125 -1.39 0.11 -27.47
N ALA A 126 -1.64 1.32 -27.98
CA ALA A 126 -2.84 2.10 -27.66
C ALA A 126 -4.14 1.46 -28.21
N CYS A 127 -4.04 0.63 -29.25
CA CYS A 127 -5.16 -0.07 -29.86
C CYS A 127 -5.61 -1.31 -29.09
N CYS A 128 -4.86 -1.76 -28.08
CA CYS A 128 -5.18 -2.99 -27.37
C CYS A 128 -6.10 -2.72 -26.17
N CYS A 129 -7.26 -3.38 -26.16
CA CYS A 129 -8.20 -3.32 -25.04
C CYS A 129 -7.58 -3.95 -23.78
N GLU A 130 -7.78 -3.30 -22.63
CA GLU A 130 -7.43 -3.84 -21.30
C GLU A 130 -8.51 -4.73 -20.71
N VAL A 131 -9.59 -4.90 -21.47
CA VAL A 131 -10.76 -5.66 -21.12
C VAL A 131 -10.79 -6.87 -22.05
N ASP A 132 -10.97 -8.05 -21.47
CA ASP A 132 -11.16 -9.28 -22.24
C ASP A 132 -12.54 -9.31 -22.90
N GLU A 133 -12.79 -10.24 -23.82
CA GLU A 133 -14.08 -10.38 -24.54
C GLU A 133 -15.29 -10.51 -23.60
N LYS A 134 -15.04 -10.95 -22.35
CA LYS A 134 -16.03 -11.11 -21.28
C LYS A 134 -16.17 -9.89 -20.35
N GLY A 135 -15.60 -8.74 -20.68
CA GLY A 135 -15.70 -7.54 -19.85
C GLY A 135 -14.78 -7.50 -18.63
N LYS A 136 -13.87 -8.49 -18.49
CA LYS A 136 -12.97 -8.59 -17.32
C LYS A 136 -11.64 -7.86 -17.55
N TYR A 137 -11.12 -7.22 -16.50
CA TYR A 137 -9.81 -6.56 -16.57
C TYR A 137 -8.68 -7.58 -16.77
N LYS A 138 -7.94 -7.44 -17.86
CA LYS A 138 -6.85 -8.35 -18.23
C LYS A 138 -5.52 -7.82 -17.69
N GLN A 139 -5.07 -8.40 -16.58
CA GLN A 139 -3.77 -8.09 -16.00
C GLN A 139 -2.65 -8.38 -17.03
N ALA A 140 -1.64 -7.50 -17.06
CA ALA A 140 -0.52 -7.66 -17.98
C ALA A 140 0.35 -8.85 -17.58
N SER A 141 0.64 -9.71 -18.56
CA SER A 141 1.52 -10.87 -18.40
C SER A 141 2.93 -10.63 -18.88
N LYS A 142 3.84 -11.54 -18.50
CA LYS A 142 5.29 -11.42 -18.77
C LYS A 142 5.61 -11.39 -20.27
N ASP A 143 4.84 -12.10 -21.08
CA ASP A 143 4.98 -12.18 -22.54
C ASP A 143 3.71 -11.68 -23.24
N ASP A 144 3.17 -10.56 -22.75
CA ASP A 144 1.96 -9.96 -23.32
C ASP A 144 2.28 -9.30 -24.68
N PRO A 145 1.65 -9.73 -25.79
CA PRO A 145 1.91 -9.21 -27.13
C PRO A 145 1.55 -7.72 -27.27
N ARG A 146 0.78 -7.17 -26.32
CA ARG A 146 0.42 -5.76 -26.28
C ARG A 146 1.58 -4.86 -25.87
N ILE A 147 2.66 -5.39 -25.29
CA ILE A 147 3.81 -4.62 -24.80
C ILE A 147 4.73 -4.22 -25.96
N THR A 148 5.07 -2.92 -26.06
CA THR A 148 6.02 -2.46 -27.08
C THR A 148 7.46 -2.82 -26.71
N LYS A 149 8.39 -2.88 -27.68
CA LYS A 149 9.81 -3.18 -27.41
C LYS A 149 10.42 -2.23 -26.38
N ILE A 150 10.15 -0.93 -26.51
CA ILE A 150 10.54 0.09 -25.52
C ILE A 150 9.75 -0.09 -24.21
N GLY A 151 8.46 -0.42 -24.28
CA GLY A 151 7.64 -0.71 -23.12
C GLY A 151 8.19 -1.81 -22.22
N LYS A 152 8.80 -2.84 -22.81
CA LYS A 152 9.48 -3.92 -22.07
C LYS A 152 10.67 -3.38 -21.27
N ILE A 153 11.46 -2.47 -21.85
CA ILE A 153 12.57 -1.81 -21.16
C ILE A 153 12.03 -0.93 -20.03
N LEU A 154 11.03 -0.07 -20.32
CA LEU A 154 10.44 0.85 -19.34
C LEU A 154 9.85 0.11 -18.14
N ARG A 155 9.22 -1.05 -18.34
CA ARG A 155 8.66 -1.87 -17.26
C ARG A 155 9.74 -2.57 -16.44
N LYS A 156 10.77 -3.11 -17.10
CA LYS A 156 11.90 -3.76 -16.43
C LYS A 156 12.65 -2.79 -15.52
N THR A 157 12.81 -1.55 -15.95
CA THR A 157 13.49 -0.49 -15.20
C THR A 157 12.57 0.34 -14.30
N ASN A 158 11.27 0.05 -14.26
CA ASN A 158 10.23 0.84 -13.57
C ASN A 158 10.13 2.30 -14.02
N LEU A 159 10.73 2.64 -15.16
CA LEU A 159 10.66 3.97 -15.72
C LEU A 159 9.24 4.31 -16.18
N ASP A 160 8.40 3.31 -16.47
CA ASP A 160 6.99 3.52 -16.82
C ASP A 160 6.17 4.18 -15.69
N GLU A 161 6.60 4.03 -14.45
CA GLU A 161 5.92 4.55 -13.26
C GLU A 161 6.39 5.94 -12.83
N LEU A 162 7.43 6.50 -13.47
CA LEU A 162 7.95 7.83 -13.13
C LEU A 162 6.87 8.93 -13.12
N PRO A 163 5.88 8.97 -14.01
CA PRO A 163 4.84 10.01 -13.94
C PRO A 163 4.00 9.98 -12.65
N GLN A 164 4.02 8.89 -11.88
CA GLN A 164 3.34 8.79 -10.58
C GLN A 164 3.95 9.74 -9.53
N PHE A 165 5.19 10.19 -9.66
CA PHE A 165 5.75 11.21 -8.77
C PHE A 165 4.97 12.53 -8.85
N TRP A 166 4.26 12.79 -9.94
CA TRP A 166 3.31 13.90 -10.01
C TRP A 166 2.12 13.72 -9.06
N ASN A 167 1.62 12.48 -8.90
CA ASN A 167 0.59 12.17 -7.91
C ASN A 167 1.11 12.32 -6.48
N VAL A 168 2.39 12.04 -6.26
CA VAL A 168 3.05 12.29 -4.97
C VAL A 168 3.08 13.79 -4.68
N LEU A 169 3.51 14.63 -5.61
CA LEU A 169 3.47 16.09 -5.43
C LEU A 169 2.05 16.61 -5.16
N LYS A 170 1.03 16.11 -5.87
CA LYS A 170 -0.39 16.41 -5.63
C LYS A 170 -0.94 15.89 -4.28
N GLY A 171 -0.18 15.04 -3.59
CA GLY A 171 -0.58 14.47 -2.31
C GLY A 171 -1.59 13.32 -2.41
N GLN A 172 -1.81 12.79 -3.61
CA GLN A 172 -2.69 11.63 -3.85
C GLN A 172 -1.99 10.31 -3.57
N MET A 173 -0.67 10.27 -3.74
CA MET A 173 0.20 9.12 -3.47
C MET A 173 1.33 9.50 -2.50
N SER A 174 2.03 8.48 -2.01
CA SER A 174 3.30 8.59 -1.28
C SER A 174 4.40 7.87 -2.08
N ILE A 175 5.67 8.12 -1.76
CA ILE A 175 6.77 7.36 -2.37
C ILE A 175 6.71 5.91 -1.93
N VAL A 176 6.54 5.71 -0.62
CA VAL A 176 6.46 4.39 0.03
C VAL A 176 5.07 4.14 0.59
N GLY A 177 4.46 3.03 0.20
CA GLY A 177 3.15 2.60 0.68
C GLY A 177 2.61 1.39 -0.08
N PRO A 178 1.40 0.91 0.27
CA PRO A 178 0.75 -0.17 -0.45
C PRO A 178 0.55 0.17 -1.93
N ARG A 179 0.89 -0.77 -2.82
CA ARG A 179 0.81 -0.51 -4.27
C ARG A 179 -0.66 -0.35 -4.71
N PRO A 180 -1.05 0.74 -5.36
CA PRO A 180 -2.46 0.93 -5.73
C PRO A 180 -2.85 -0.10 -6.80
N HIS A 181 -3.90 -0.86 -6.57
CA HIS A 181 -4.46 -1.77 -7.57
C HIS A 181 -5.50 -1.04 -8.46
N PRO A 182 -5.66 -1.47 -9.72
CA PRO A 182 -6.75 -0.98 -10.58
C PRO A 182 -8.13 -1.17 -9.92
N THR A 183 -9.04 -0.21 -10.13
CA THR A 183 -10.40 -0.27 -9.55
C THR A 183 -11.12 -1.61 -9.80
N PRO A 184 -11.09 -2.20 -11.02
CA PRO A 184 -11.75 -3.50 -11.25
C PRO A 184 -11.17 -4.64 -10.40
N LEU A 185 -9.85 -4.66 -10.21
CA LEU A 185 -9.18 -5.65 -9.37
C LEU A 185 -9.57 -5.47 -7.90
N ASN A 186 -9.67 -4.23 -7.41
CA ASN A 186 -10.13 -3.98 -6.04
C ASN A 186 -11.55 -4.52 -5.81
N LEU A 187 -12.47 -4.27 -6.75
CA LEU A 187 -13.85 -4.76 -6.64
C LEU A 187 -13.91 -6.28 -6.61
N GLU A 188 -13.11 -6.96 -7.44
CA GLU A 188 -13.06 -8.42 -7.43
C GLU A 188 -12.41 -9.00 -6.16
N SER A 189 -11.35 -8.35 -5.66
CA SER A 189 -10.54 -8.86 -4.55
C SER A 189 -11.11 -8.54 -3.17
N LYS A 190 -11.90 -7.47 -3.03
CA LYS A 190 -12.45 -7.00 -1.75
C LYS A 190 -13.19 -8.11 -0.99
N ASP A 191 -13.98 -8.91 -1.69
CA ASP A 191 -14.82 -9.94 -1.07
C ASP A 191 -14.12 -11.31 -0.98
N LYS A 192 -12.97 -11.46 -1.66
CA LYS A 192 -12.22 -12.73 -1.74
C LYS A 192 -11.00 -12.80 -0.82
N VAL A 193 -10.48 -11.66 -0.38
CA VAL A 193 -9.21 -11.57 0.35
C VAL A 193 -9.45 -10.92 1.70
N HIS A 194 -9.03 -11.60 2.76
CA HIS A 194 -9.23 -11.14 4.12
C HIS A 194 -8.44 -9.85 4.36
N LEU A 195 -9.09 -8.86 5.00
CA LEU A 195 -8.52 -7.55 5.32
C LEU A 195 -8.06 -6.71 4.12
N TYR A 196 -8.50 -7.04 2.91
CA TYR A 196 -8.07 -6.37 1.68
C TYR A 196 -8.19 -4.83 1.76
N MET A 197 -9.29 -4.34 2.36
CA MET A 197 -9.60 -2.92 2.44
C MET A 197 -8.65 -2.13 3.36
N LEU A 198 -7.97 -2.79 4.31
CA LEU A 198 -7.10 -2.11 5.27
C LEU A 198 -5.92 -1.40 4.61
N ARG A 199 -5.50 -1.85 3.42
CA ARG A 199 -4.44 -1.18 2.67
C ARG A 199 -4.78 0.26 2.25
N HIS A 200 -6.06 0.61 2.24
CA HIS A 200 -6.54 1.96 1.89
C HIS A 200 -6.56 2.91 3.09
N LEU A 201 -6.15 2.49 4.30
CA LEU A 201 -6.00 3.38 5.46
C LEU A 201 -4.91 4.45 5.24
N VAL A 202 -3.89 4.12 4.44
CA VAL A 202 -2.76 4.98 4.13
C VAL A 202 -2.75 5.37 2.65
N LYS A 203 -1.95 6.38 2.30
CA LYS A 203 -1.77 6.74 0.88
C LYS A 203 -1.06 5.60 0.15
N PRO A 204 -1.50 5.26 -1.07
CA PRO A 204 -0.80 4.26 -1.86
C PRO A 204 0.61 4.73 -2.25
N GLY A 205 1.52 3.78 -2.39
CA GLY A 205 2.93 4.00 -2.71
C GLY A 205 3.28 3.75 -4.18
N ILE A 206 4.34 4.39 -4.65
CA ILE A 206 5.03 4.00 -5.91
C ILE A 206 5.78 2.68 -5.67
N THR A 207 6.52 2.62 -4.56
CA THR A 207 7.15 1.42 -4.01
C THR A 207 6.54 1.06 -2.66
N GLY A 208 6.84 -0.13 -2.15
CA GLY A 208 6.27 -0.63 -0.90
C GLY A 208 6.92 -1.92 -0.42
N TRP A 209 6.63 -2.27 0.83
CA TRP A 209 7.19 -3.44 1.51
C TRP A 209 6.89 -4.75 0.75
N ALA A 210 5.65 -4.94 0.28
CA ALA A 210 5.30 -6.12 -0.51
C ALA A 210 6.08 -6.19 -1.84
N GLN A 211 6.32 -5.06 -2.51
CA GLN A 211 7.07 -5.02 -3.77
C GLN A 211 8.53 -5.43 -3.56
N ILE A 212 9.20 -4.88 -2.54
CA ILE A 212 10.59 -5.23 -2.27
C ILE A 212 10.77 -6.67 -1.78
N ASN A 213 9.74 -7.29 -1.20
CA ASN A 213 9.75 -8.70 -0.81
C ASN A 213 9.35 -9.67 -1.94
N GLY A 214 9.31 -9.20 -3.19
CA GLY A 214 9.08 -10.07 -4.34
C GLY A 214 7.61 -10.45 -4.55
N LEU A 215 6.68 -9.87 -3.79
CA LEU A 215 5.23 -9.98 -4.00
C LEU A 215 4.77 -8.98 -5.07
N ARG A 216 5.63 -8.78 -6.06
CA ARG A 216 5.38 -8.02 -7.28
C ARG A 216 4.95 -9.00 -8.34
N GLY A 217 3.74 -8.86 -8.85
CA GLY A 217 3.39 -9.48 -10.11
C GLY A 217 1.92 -9.87 -10.27
N GLU A 218 1.70 -10.84 -11.16
CA GLU A 218 0.40 -11.42 -11.47
C GLU A 218 -0.07 -12.21 -10.26
N THR A 219 -1.21 -11.81 -9.71
CA THR A 219 -1.84 -12.50 -8.60
C THR A 219 -2.85 -13.50 -9.15
N LYS A 220 -2.37 -14.48 -9.92
CA LYS A 220 -3.23 -15.58 -10.43
C LYS A 220 -3.77 -16.44 -9.28
N ASP A 221 -3.01 -16.55 -8.20
CA ASP A 221 -3.41 -17.27 -6.98
C ASP A 221 -3.90 -16.30 -5.91
N ILE A 222 -5.08 -16.59 -5.33
CA ILE A 222 -5.64 -15.87 -4.18
C ILE A 222 -4.66 -15.89 -3.01
N SER A 223 -3.92 -16.99 -2.80
CA SER A 223 -2.92 -17.11 -1.73
C SER A 223 -1.75 -16.12 -1.88
N LYS A 224 -1.28 -15.87 -3.11
CA LYS A 224 -0.26 -14.85 -3.37
C LYS A 224 -0.80 -13.45 -3.14
N MET A 225 -2.07 -13.22 -3.49
CA MET A 225 -2.74 -11.96 -3.20
C MET A 225 -2.88 -11.73 -1.70
N GLN A 226 -3.27 -12.75 -0.92
CA GLN A 226 -3.34 -12.66 0.54
C GLN A 226 -1.97 -12.30 1.14
N LYS A 227 -0.89 -13.01 0.77
CA LYS A 227 0.47 -12.68 1.21
C LYS A 227 0.84 -11.24 0.90
N ARG A 228 0.45 -10.72 -0.28
CA ARG A 228 0.68 -9.32 -0.63
C ARG A 228 -0.01 -8.37 0.34
N ILE A 229 -1.27 -8.65 0.66
CA ILE A 229 -2.05 -7.85 1.60
C ILE A 229 -1.46 -7.94 3.01
N ASP A 230 -1.02 -9.12 3.45
CA ASP A 230 -0.39 -9.29 4.76
C ASP A 230 0.87 -8.43 4.91
N TYR A 231 1.71 -8.34 3.86
CA TYR A 231 2.88 -7.46 3.83
C TYR A 231 2.51 -5.98 3.79
N ASP A 232 1.46 -5.60 3.08
CA ASP A 232 0.97 -4.21 3.06
C ASP A 232 0.43 -3.81 4.45
N ILE A 233 -0.31 -4.69 5.11
CA ILE A 233 -0.83 -4.48 6.47
C ILE A 233 0.33 -4.39 7.47
N TRP A 234 1.30 -5.32 7.39
CA TRP A 234 2.48 -5.30 8.26
C TRP A 234 3.24 -3.97 8.14
N TYR A 235 3.38 -3.44 6.92
CA TYR A 235 4.00 -2.13 6.71
C TYR A 235 3.23 -1.00 7.39
N ILE A 236 1.89 -1.00 7.33
CA ILE A 236 1.05 0.02 7.98
C ILE A 236 1.25 -0.02 9.51
N GLU A 237 1.24 -1.23 10.09
CA GLU A 237 1.42 -1.43 11.53
C GLU A 237 2.85 -1.15 12.02
N ASN A 238 3.85 -1.38 11.17
CA ASN A 238 5.27 -1.25 11.50
C ASN A 238 5.90 -0.01 10.90
N TRP A 239 5.09 0.94 10.46
CA TRP A 239 5.60 2.13 9.82
C TRP A 239 6.55 2.89 10.75
N THR A 240 7.75 3.14 10.22
CA THR A 240 8.72 4.07 10.79
C THR A 240 9.38 4.83 9.64
N PHE A 241 9.90 6.01 9.91
CA PHE A 241 10.63 6.78 8.90
C PHE A 241 11.86 6.01 8.37
N MET A 242 12.54 5.25 9.22
CA MET A 242 13.68 4.42 8.82
C MET A 242 13.28 3.27 7.90
N LEU A 243 12.09 2.68 8.11
CA LEU A 243 11.55 1.66 7.21
C LEU A 243 11.30 2.23 5.81
N ASP A 244 10.76 3.45 5.71
CA ASP A 244 10.58 4.14 4.42
C ASP A 244 11.93 4.31 3.69
N LEU A 245 12.95 4.82 4.39
CA LEU A 245 14.28 5.00 3.81
C LEU A 245 14.89 3.65 3.35
N GLN A 246 14.75 2.61 4.17
CA GLN A 246 15.20 1.26 3.83
C GLN A 246 14.50 0.76 2.56
N ILE A 247 13.18 0.91 2.45
CA ILE A 247 12.42 0.47 1.27
C ILE A 247 12.90 1.22 0.02
N ILE A 248 13.16 2.53 0.11
CA ILE A 248 13.66 3.33 -1.02
C ILE A 248 15.04 2.81 -1.47
N ILE A 249 15.98 2.62 -0.54
CA ILE A 249 17.33 2.10 -0.86
C ILE A 249 17.23 0.72 -1.50
N MET A 250 16.44 -0.19 -0.93
CA MET A 250 16.23 -1.53 -1.48
C MET A 250 15.57 -1.48 -2.87
N THR A 251 14.68 -0.53 -3.11
CA THR A 251 14.05 -0.32 -4.42
C THR A 251 15.07 0.10 -5.45
N ILE A 252 15.92 1.09 -5.13
CA ILE A 252 16.99 1.57 -6.02
C ILE A 252 17.98 0.42 -6.32
N TRP A 253 18.40 -0.33 -5.28
CA TRP A 253 19.30 -1.46 -5.45
C TRP A 253 18.72 -2.54 -6.36
N LYS A 254 17.43 -2.89 -6.19
CA LYS A 254 16.74 -3.85 -7.07
C LYS A 254 16.61 -3.33 -8.50
N MET A 255 16.36 -2.05 -8.69
CA MET A 255 16.32 -1.44 -10.02
C MET A 255 17.67 -1.53 -10.73
N LEU A 256 18.79 -1.30 -10.02
CA LEU A 256 20.14 -1.40 -10.57
C LEU A 256 20.57 -2.85 -10.86
N LYS A 257 20.28 -3.80 -9.96
CA LYS A 257 20.64 -5.21 -10.13
C LYS A 257 19.75 -5.95 -11.14
N GLY A 258 18.58 -5.38 -11.46
CA GLY A 258 17.53 -6.01 -12.25
C GLY A 258 16.65 -6.90 -11.38
N ASP A 259 15.36 -6.60 -11.32
CA ASP A 259 14.39 -7.39 -10.57
C ASP A 259 13.87 -8.55 -11.44
N PRO A 260 14.09 -9.83 -11.07
CA PRO A 260 13.60 -10.98 -11.84
C PRO A 260 12.06 -11.05 -11.91
N ASN A 261 11.35 -10.36 -11.00
CA ASN A 261 9.89 -10.30 -10.95
C ASN A 261 9.32 -9.02 -11.58
N ALA A 262 10.16 -8.11 -12.08
CA ALA A 262 9.70 -6.98 -12.89
C ALA A 262 9.61 -7.42 -14.36
N TYR A 263 8.40 -7.37 -14.91
CA TYR A 263 8.09 -7.76 -16.28
C TYR A 263 7.33 -6.64 -17.02
#